data_AF-N8QC64-F1
#
_entry.id   AF-N8QC64-F1
#
_cell.length_a   1.000
_cell.length_b   1.000
_cell.length_c   1.000
_cell.angle_alpha   90.00
_cell.angle_beta   90.00
_cell.angle_gamma   90.00
#
_symmetry.space_group_name_H-M   'P 1'
#
loop_
_entity.id
_entity.type
_entity.pdbx_description
1 polymer ?
#
loop_
_entity_poly.entity_id
_entity_poly.type
_entity_poly.pdbx_seq_one_letter_code
_entity_poly.pdbx_strand_id
1 'polypeptide(L)'
;MKRFGLIALVLSLLVIGVVIWLGLGPSYATSDQTQTSSPSLTKTGQPKGLQDKLAAANNDESKMQQQQQQESIKQMIQFFQKNPGNVTQLLTQLQQNCPDANCQALLKQVLAEYPDQQFAQTLEQLLERLPLYEKEMQAKIMSTQMTPQQRYQEIWNLREQILGQKEAQLGFAEEKEFASYQFAYGELLNRAPQMTQQQRLSELAQLQQQYKNPSKNIDGQSGSYDKALKLALIGVTDPAQQQKITQQLLNSYFSPKEAAQLAAREQQVSQQQQQVASYQSELATLNQEMNQQKQSLPESTWQQQYQLRLEQLRQKHFN
;
A
#
# COMPACT_ATOMS: atom_id res chain seq x y z
N MET A 1 8.62 -8.74 -21.71
CA MET A 1 8.07 -7.63 -20.88
C MET A 1 9.08 -7.25 -19.79
N LYS A 2 9.98 -6.29 -20.03
CA LYS A 2 11.09 -5.97 -19.09
C LYS A 2 11.06 -4.56 -18.47
N ARG A 3 9.94 -3.82 -18.55
CA ARG A 3 9.88 -2.42 -18.05
C ARG A 3 8.55 -2.00 -17.40
N PHE A 4 7.90 -2.86 -16.63
CA PHE A 4 6.73 -2.47 -15.79
C PHE A 4 7.08 -2.24 -14.31
N GLY A 5 8.36 -2.12 -13.98
CA GLY A 5 8.86 -2.20 -12.60
C GLY A 5 8.85 -0.92 -11.75
N LEU A 6 8.10 0.14 -12.09
CA LEU A 6 8.25 1.44 -11.39
C LEU A 6 6.95 2.09 -10.89
N ILE A 7 5.84 1.36 -10.81
CA ILE A 7 4.55 1.92 -10.32
C ILE A 7 4.30 1.63 -8.82
N ALA A 8 5.22 0.98 -8.11
CA ALA A 8 5.07 0.79 -6.66
C ALA A 8 5.55 2.00 -5.80
N LEU A 9 6.33 2.94 -6.35
CA LEU A 9 7.14 3.85 -5.53
C LEU A 9 6.83 5.35 -5.68
N VAL A 10 6.09 5.79 -6.70
CA VAL A 10 5.89 7.24 -6.96
C VAL A 10 4.51 7.75 -6.52
N LEU A 11 3.48 6.89 -6.41
CA LEU A 11 2.15 7.29 -5.94
C LEU A 11 1.95 7.17 -4.42
N SER A 12 2.78 6.36 -3.76
CA SER A 12 2.81 6.19 -2.30
C SER A 12 3.42 7.40 -1.56
N LEU A 13 4.14 8.28 -2.25
CA LEU A 13 4.76 9.47 -1.67
C LEU A 13 3.88 10.73 -1.67
N LEU A 14 2.73 10.71 -2.36
CA LEU A 14 1.78 11.83 -2.34
C LEU A 14 0.70 11.72 -1.24
N VAL A 15 0.70 10.63 -0.46
CA VAL A 15 -0.28 10.39 0.62
C VAL A 15 0.37 10.12 1.99
N ILE A 16 1.70 9.99 2.10
CA ILE A 16 2.33 9.66 3.39
C ILE A 16 3.51 10.62 3.66
N GLY A 17 3.19 11.74 4.33
CA GLY A 17 4.17 12.40 5.18
C GLY A 17 4.25 11.66 6.51
N VAL A 18 5.21 10.73 6.64
CA VAL A 18 6.05 10.43 7.82
C VAL A 18 6.84 9.14 7.52
N VAL A 19 8.15 9.30 7.43
CA VAL A 19 9.20 8.27 7.41
C VAL A 19 9.39 7.73 8.83
N ILE A 20 9.48 6.40 9.04
CA ILE A 20 10.57 5.72 9.81
C ILE A 20 10.75 4.27 9.31
N TRP A 21 12.01 3.94 9.02
CA TRP A 21 12.61 2.65 8.65
C TRP A 21 12.76 1.65 9.81
N LEU A 22 12.53 0.36 9.55
CA LEU A 22 13.26 -0.84 10.03
C LEU A 22 12.88 -1.96 9.02
N GLY A 23 13.71 -2.67 8.27
CA GLY A 23 15.12 -3.01 8.38
C GLY A 23 15.28 -4.53 8.33
N LEU A 24 15.02 -5.19 7.18
CA LEU A 24 15.39 -6.59 6.90
C LEU A 24 15.62 -6.79 5.39
N GLY A 25 16.89 -6.98 4.99
CA GLY A 25 17.28 -7.26 3.61
C GLY A 25 17.16 -8.75 3.26
N PRO A 26 16.95 -9.11 1.98
CA PRO A 26 17.00 -10.50 1.54
C PRO A 26 18.44 -10.90 1.17
N SER A 27 18.91 -12.00 1.77
CA SER A 27 20.15 -12.67 1.39
C SER A 27 20.02 -13.29 0.00
N TYR A 28 20.83 -12.81 -0.96
CA TYR A 28 20.98 -13.44 -2.26
C TYR A 28 22.02 -14.58 -2.13
N ALA A 29 21.58 -15.82 -2.23
CA ALA A 29 22.48 -16.95 -2.43
C ALA A 29 22.77 -17.08 -3.93
N THR A 30 23.96 -16.60 -4.33
CA THR A 30 24.59 -16.89 -5.62
C THR A 30 25.02 -18.35 -5.66
N SER A 31 24.44 -19.12 -6.58
CA SER A 31 24.99 -20.41 -6.99
C SER A 31 25.75 -20.24 -8.31
N ASP A 32 27.05 -19.93 -8.19
CA ASP A 32 28.04 -20.26 -9.21
C ASP A 32 28.31 -21.77 -9.14
N GLN A 33 28.04 -22.50 -10.22
CA GLN A 33 28.70 -23.77 -10.48
C GLN A 33 29.14 -23.83 -11.94
N THR A 34 30.39 -23.39 -12.13
CA THR A 34 31.46 -24.07 -12.86
C THR A 34 31.06 -25.08 -13.93
N GLN A 35 31.29 -24.66 -15.17
CA GLN A 35 31.59 -25.53 -16.30
C GLN A 35 32.85 -26.36 -16.02
N THR A 36 32.72 -27.68 -16.04
CA THR A 36 33.85 -28.61 -16.23
C THR A 36 33.66 -29.36 -17.54
N SER A 37 34.70 -29.29 -18.35
CA SER A 37 34.80 -29.85 -19.70
C SER A 37 35.16 -31.34 -19.71
N SER A 38 34.81 -31.95 -20.85
CA SER A 38 35.43 -33.11 -21.51
C SER A 38 34.99 -34.52 -21.07
N PRO A 39 35.10 -35.57 -21.91
CA PRO A 39 35.54 -35.61 -23.31
C PRO A 39 34.51 -36.23 -24.29
N SER A 40 34.65 -35.83 -25.55
CA SER A 40 34.07 -36.48 -26.72
C SER A 40 34.52 -37.94 -26.84
N LEU A 41 33.56 -38.86 -26.91
CA LEU A 41 33.78 -40.23 -27.35
C LEU A 41 32.80 -40.59 -28.48
N THR A 42 33.42 -40.96 -29.59
CA THR A 42 32.87 -41.33 -30.89
C THR A 42 31.85 -42.47 -30.82
N LYS A 43 30.65 -42.18 -31.36
CA LYS A 43 29.86 -42.97 -32.31
C LYS A 43 29.78 -44.49 -32.09
N THR A 44 28.65 -44.92 -31.53
CA THR A 44 27.98 -46.19 -31.88
C THR A 44 26.47 -45.95 -31.95
N GLY A 45 25.83 -46.48 -32.99
CA GLY A 45 24.53 -46.05 -33.49
C GLY A 45 23.39 -46.09 -32.47
N GLN A 46 22.78 -44.92 -32.23
CA GLN A 46 21.46 -44.82 -31.61
C GLN A 46 20.38 -45.17 -32.65
N PRO A 47 19.42 -46.05 -32.32
CA PRO A 47 18.27 -46.26 -33.19
C PRO A 47 17.44 -44.97 -33.25
N LYS A 48 17.08 -44.52 -34.47
CA LYS A 48 16.22 -43.34 -34.75
C LYS A 48 15.02 -43.20 -33.80
N GLY A 49 14.47 -44.32 -33.32
CA GLY A 49 13.32 -44.35 -32.41
C GLY A 49 13.56 -43.80 -30.99
N LEU A 50 14.79 -43.57 -30.53
CA LEU A 50 15.06 -42.98 -29.21
C LEU A 50 15.08 -41.44 -29.25
N GLN A 51 15.64 -40.85 -30.30
CA GLN A 51 15.58 -39.40 -30.53
C GLN A 51 14.16 -38.92 -30.82
N ASP A 52 13.38 -39.68 -31.60
CA ASP A 52 11.97 -39.36 -31.86
C ASP A 52 11.10 -39.47 -30.60
N LYS A 53 11.41 -40.41 -29.69
CA LYS A 53 10.71 -40.53 -28.39
C LYS A 53 11.08 -39.42 -27.41
N LEU A 54 12.34 -38.99 -27.37
CA LEU A 54 12.78 -37.84 -26.57
C LEU A 54 12.20 -36.52 -27.11
N ALA A 55 12.10 -36.37 -28.43
CA ALA A 55 11.44 -35.23 -29.05
C ALA A 55 9.92 -35.24 -28.84
N ALA A 56 9.27 -36.40 -28.87
CA ALA A 56 7.85 -36.54 -28.55
C ALA A 56 7.57 -36.24 -27.06
N ALA A 57 8.38 -36.77 -26.13
CA ALA A 57 8.25 -36.50 -24.70
C ALA A 57 8.48 -35.01 -24.36
N ASN A 58 9.47 -34.37 -24.98
CA ASN A 58 9.69 -32.92 -24.83
C ASN A 58 8.54 -32.08 -25.40
N ASN A 59 7.91 -32.53 -26.50
CA ASN A 59 6.73 -31.87 -27.05
C ASN A 59 5.50 -32.05 -26.16
N ASP A 60 5.33 -33.20 -25.52
CA ASP A 60 4.21 -33.47 -24.61
C ASP A 60 4.34 -32.68 -23.29
N GLU A 61 5.56 -32.58 -22.74
CA GLU A 61 5.83 -31.75 -21.56
C GLU A 61 5.63 -30.25 -21.85
N SER A 62 6.14 -29.77 -22.99
CA SER A 62 5.94 -28.38 -23.43
C SER A 62 4.46 -28.04 -23.66
N LYS A 63 3.68 -28.95 -24.25
CA LYS A 63 2.22 -28.76 -24.43
C LYS A 63 1.48 -28.76 -23.10
N MET A 64 1.84 -29.65 -22.17
CA MET A 64 1.24 -29.70 -20.84
C MET A 64 1.49 -28.41 -20.06
N GLN A 65 2.72 -27.89 -20.08
CA GLN A 65 3.07 -26.61 -19.46
C GLN A 65 2.30 -25.45 -20.08
N GLN A 66 2.18 -25.41 -21.41
CA GLN A 66 1.41 -24.37 -22.10
C GLN A 66 -0.09 -24.42 -21.74
N GLN A 67 -0.68 -25.61 -21.66
CA GLN A 67 -2.07 -25.79 -21.23
C GLN A 67 -2.30 -25.33 -19.79
N GLN A 68 -1.39 -25.68 -18.88
CA GLN A 68 -1.47 -25.24 -17.49
C GLN A 68 -1.38 -23.70 -17.38
N GLN A 69 -0.52 -23.08 -18.17
CA GLN A 69 -0.39 -21.62 -18.21
C GLN A 69 -1.63 -20.96 -18.80
N GLN A 70 -2.22 -21.55 -19.85
CA GLN A 70 -3.46 -21.07 -20.45
C GLN A 70 -4.62 -21.07 -19.44
N GLU A 71 -4.76 -22.14 -18.68
CA GLU A 71 -5.80 -22.26 -17.64
C GLU A 71 -5.56 -21.27 -16.49
N SER A 72 -4.31 -21.06 -16.09
CA SER A 72 -3.96 -20.04 -15.09
C SER A 72 -4.36 -18.63 -15.54
N ILE A 73 -4.03 -18.24 -16.77
CA ILE A 73 -4.42 -16.95 -17.36
C ILE A 73 -5.95 -16.81 -17.40
N LYS A 74 -6.65 -17.86 -17.83
CA LYS A 74 -8.11 -17.88 -17.86
C LYS A 74 -8.71 -17.66 -16.47
N GLN A 75 -8.17 -18.30 -15.44
CA GLN A 75 -8.62 -18.11 -14.05
C GLN A 75 -8.37 -16.69 -13.54
N MET A 76 -7.22 -16.09 -13.86
CA MET A 76 -6.92 -14.68 -13.53
C MET A 76 -7.92 -13.73 -14.21
N ILE A 77 -8.20 -13.94 -15.50
CA ILE A 77 -9.17 -13.15 -16.26
C ILE A 77 -10.58 -13.30 -15.67
N GLN A 78 -11.00 -14.51 -15.33
CA GLN A 78 -12.29 -14.77 -14.67
C GLN A 78 -12.39 -14.09 -13.31
N PHE A 79 -11.32 -14.14 -12.52
CA PHE A 79 -11.26 -13.46 -11.23
C PHE A 79 -11.40 -11.94 -11.40
N PHE A 80 -10.69 -11.37 -12.37
CA PHE A 80 -10.74 -9.95 -12.69
C PHE A 80 -12.12 -9.53 -13.22
N GLN A 81 -12.77 -10.35 -14.06
CA GLN A 81 -14.14 -10.07 -14.52
C GLN A 81 -15.14 -9.98 -13.36
N LYS A 82 -14.98 -10.85 -12.35
CA LYS A 82 -15.81 -10.84 -11.13
C LYS A 82 -15.46 -9.70 -10.18
N ASN A 83 -14.22 -9.22 -10.21
CA ASN A 83 -13.69 -8.19 -9.32
C ASN A 83 -12.93 -7.11 -10.12
N PRO A 84 -13.61 -6.34 -10.98
CA PRO A 84 -12.97 -5.34 -11.82
C PRO A 84 -12.47 -4.16 -10.99
N GLY A 85 -11.73 -3.26 -11.64
CA GLY A 85 -11.34 -1.97 -11.08
C GLY A 85 -9.92 -1.89 -10.53
N ASN A 86 -9.15 -2.99 -10.59
CA ASN A 86 -7.74 -3.03 -10.18
C ASN A 86 -6.86 -3.72 -11.22
N VAL A 87 -6.58 -3.02 -12.31
CA VAL A 87 -5.74 -3.53 -13.40
C VAL A 87 -4.31 -3.81 -12.94
N THR A 88 -3.80 -3.07 -11.95
CA THR A 88 -2.45 -3.30 -11.39
C THR A 88 -2.32 -4.68 -10.75
N GLN A 89 -3.35 -5.13 -10.03
CA GLN A 89 -3.39 -6.48 -9.47
C GLN A 89 -3.38 -7.54 -10.58
N LEU A 90 -4.21 -7.36 -11.63
CA LEU A 90 -4.22 -8.26 -12.77
C LEU A 90 -2.83 -8.33 -13.45
N LEU A 91 -2.22 -7.18 -13.74
CA LEU A 91 -0.90 -7.12 -14.36
C LEU A 91 0.18 -7.80 -13.52
N THR A 92 0.13 -7.64 -12.20
CA THR A 92 1.06 -8.28 -11.27
C THR A 92 0.88 -9.81 -11.29
N GLN A 93 -0.36 -10.29 -11.27
CA GLN A 93 -0.66 -11.73 -11.36
C GLN A 93 -0.22 -12.30 -12.71
N LEU A 94 -0.48 -11.59 -13.82
CA LEU A 94 0.00 -11.98 -15.13
C LEU A 94 1.53 -12.04 -15.16
N GLN A 95 2.23 -11.03 -14.67
CA GLN A 95 3.70 -11.01 -14.66
C GLN A 95 4.30 -12.19 -13.87
N GLN A 96 3.69 -12.58 -12.75
CA GLN A 96 4.16 -13.69 -11.92
C GLN A 96 3.99 -15.05 -12.58
N ASN A 97 2.90 -15.25 -13.33
CA ASN A 97 2.56 -16.54 -13.95
C ASN A 97 3.02 -16.64 -15.42
N CYS A 98 3.69 -15.61 -15.92
CA CYS A 98 3.85 -15.41 -17.36
C CYS A 98 5.13 -14.60 -17.69
N PRO A 99 6.32 -15.11 -17.33
CA PRO A 99 7.57 -14.34 -17.37
C PRO A 99 8.23 -14.25 -18.77
N ASP A 100 7.81 -15.10 -19.72
CA ASP A 100 8.44 -15.23 -21.02
C ASP A 100 7.86 -14.31 -22.11
N ALA A 101 8.46 -14.35 -23.31
CA ALA A 101 8.00 -13.58 -24.46
C ALA A 101 6.70 -14.13 -25.09
N ASN A 102 6.33 -15.38 -24.79
CA ASN A 102 5.16 -16.05 -25.36
C ASN A 102 3.87 -15.72 -24.61
N CYS A 103 3.98 -15.20 -23.38
CA CYS A 103 2.82 -14.81 -22.58
C CYS A 103 1.85 -13.89 -23.30
N GLN A 104 2.35 -12.91 -24.08
CA GLN A 104 1.46 -11.99 -24.79
C GLN A 104 0.65 -12.69 -25.88
N ALA A 105 1.25 -13.66 -26.59
CA ALA A 105 0.55 -14.46 -27.59
C ALA A 105 -0.48 -15.38 -26.92
N LEU A 106 -0.12 -16.00 -25.79
CA LEU A 106 -1.02 -16.86 -25.02
C LEU A 106 -2.20 -16.07 -24.45
N LEU A 107 -1.96 -14.87 -23.92
CA LEU A 107 -3.01 -13.98 -23.42
C LEU A 107 -3.99 -13.58 -24.54
N LYS A 108 -3.49 -13.23 -25.72
CA LYS A 108 -4.34 -12.96 -26.89
C LYS A 108 -5.17 -14.18 -27.28
N GLN A 109 -4.58 -15.38 -27.26
CA GLN A 109 -5.31 -16.61 -27.53
C GLN A 109 -6.42 -16.86 -26.50
N VAL A 110 -6.12 -16.72 -25.20
CA VAL A 110 -7.11 -16.89 -24.13
C VAL A 110 -8.26 -15.90 -24.26
N LEU A 111 -7.96 -14.63 -24.58
CA LEU A 111 -8.98 -13.60 -24.77
C LEU A 111 -9.84 -13.86 -26.00
N ALA A 112 -9.25 -14.30 -27.12
CA ALA A 112 -9.98 -14.65 -28.34
C ALA A 112 -10.96 -15.82 -28.10
N GLU A 113 -10.60 -16.79 -27.26
CA GLU A 113 -11.43 -17.95 -26.92
C GLU A 113 -12.33 -17.72 -25.68
N TYR A 114 -12.32 -16.51 -25.09
CA TYR A 114 -13.02 -16.25 -23.83
C TYR A 114 -14.55 -16.17 -24.03
N PRO A 115 -15.39 -16.77 -23.15
CA PRO A 115 -16.84 -16.81 -23.38
C PRO A 115 -17.53 -15.44 -23.47
N ASP A 116 -17.11 -14.47 -22.65
CA ASP A 116 -17.62 -13.09 -22.72
C ASP A 116 -16.72 -12.25 -23.64
N GLN A 117 -17.05 -12.26 -24.92
CA GLN A 117 -16.28 -11.58 -25.97
C GLN A 117 -16.27 -10.06 -25.81
N GLN A 118 -17.34 -9.45 -25.27
CA GLN A 118 -17.38 -8.01 -25.04
C GLN A 118 -16.40 -7.60 -23.94
N PHE A 119 -16.41 -8.35 -22.83
CA PHE A 119 -15.43 -8.16 -21.76
C PHE A 119 -14.01 -8.41 -22.25
N ALA A 120 -13.78 -9.51 -22.98
CA ALA A 120 -12.46 -9.86 -23.49
C ALA A 120 -11.89 -8.76 -24.42
N GLN A 121 -12.72 -8.22 -25.32
CA GLN A 121 -12.33 -7.11 -26.18
C GLN A 121 -12.00 -5.84 -25.37
N THR A 122 -12.79 -5.52 -24.34
CA THR A 122 -12.53 -4.36 -23.47
C THR A 122 -11.22 -4.54 -22.70
N LEU A 123 -10.96 -5.74 -22.20
CA LEU A 123 -9.72 -6.07 -21.49
C LEU A 123 -8.51 -6.04 -22.43
N GLU A 124 -8.62 -6.57 -23.65
CA GLU A 124 -7.55 -6.49 -24.65
C GLU A 124 -7.20 -5.02 -24.95
N GLN A 125 -8.21 -4.18 -25.22
CA GLN A 125 -7.99 -2.76 -25.50
C GLN A 125 -7.38 -2.01 -24.33
N LEU A 126 -7.82 -2.30 -23.10
CA LEU A 126 -7.22 -1.76 -21.88
C LEU A 126 -5.72 -2.11 -21.85
N LEU A 127 -5.37 -3.39 -21.96
CA LEU A 127 -3.98 -3.85 -21.85
C LEU A 127 -3.08 -3.30 -22.97
N GLU A 128 -3.60 -3.17 -24.19
CA GLU A 128 -2.86 -2.61 -25.33
C GLU A 128 -2.59 -1.11 -25.18
N ARG A 129 -3.51 -0.36 -24.57
CA ARG A 129 -3.41 1.11 -24.42
C ARG A 129 -2.73 1.56 -23.13
N LEU A 130 -2.61 0.68 -22.12
CA LEU A 130 -1.93 0.99 -20.86
C LEU A 130 -0.51 1.55 -21.04
N PRO A 131 0.37 1.01 -21.91
CA PRO A 131 1.70 1.58 -22.11
C PRO A 131 1.68 3.02 -22.62
N LEU A 132 0.71 3.38 -23.48
CA LEU A 132 0.54 4.75 -23.93
C LEU A 132 0.05 5.65 -22.79
N TYR A 133 -0.94 5.19 -22.02
CA TYR A 133 -1.42 5.93 -20.84
C TYR A 133 -0.29 6.19 -19.83
N GLU A 134 0.56 5.20 -19.54
CA GLU A 134 1.71 5.34 -18.64
C GLU A 134 2.67 6.42 -19.14
N LYS A 135 2.96 6.43 -20.45
CA LYS A 135 3.83 7.44 -21.07
C LYS A 135 3.22 8.84 -20.95
N GLU A 136 1.94 9.01 -21.26
CA GLU A 136 1.26 10.30 -21.16
C GLU A 136 1.17 10.79 -19.70
N MET A 137 0.96 9.88 -18.75
CA MET A 137 0.96 10.21 -17.33
C MET A 137 2.34 10.69 -16.86
N GLN A 138 3.44 10.09 -17.33
CA GLN A 138 4.79 10.55 -17.01
C GLN A 138 5.10 11.95 -17.58
N ALA A 139 4.49 12.32 -18.71
CA ALA A 139 4.66 13.62 -19.34
C ALA A 139 3.73 14.71 -18.79
N LYS A 140 2.64 14.34 -18.11
CA LYS A 140 1.63 15.28 -17.62
C LYS A 140 2.19 16.13 -16.48
N ILE A 141 2.23 17.44 -16.70
CA ILE A 141 2.55 18.43 -15.68
C ILE A 141 1.24 18.99 -15.12
N MET A 142 1.05 18.88 -13.81
CA MET A 142 -0.11 19.45 -13.11
C MET A 142 0.29 20.69 -12.31
N SER A 143 -0.61 21.66 -12.24
CA SER A 143 -0.38 22.87 -11.45
C SER A 143 -0.26 22.55 -9.96
N THR A 144 0.68 23.21 -9.28
CA THR A 144 0.82 23.11 -7.82
C THR A 144 -0.38 23.71 -7.08
N GLN A 145 -1.18 24.55 -7.74
CA GLN A 145 -2.37 25.19 -7.17
C GLN A 145 -3.62 24.30 -7.20
N MET A 146 -3.60 23.18 -7.96
CA MET A 146 -4.74 22.27 -8.02
C MET A 146 -4.92 21.52 -6.70
N THR A 147 -6.17 21.42 -6.24
CA THR A 147 -6.55 20.56 -5.11
C THR A 147 -6.34 19.09 -5.46
N PRO A 148 -6.19 18.20 -4.46
CA PRO A 148 -6.09 16.75 -4.71
C PRO A 148 -7.23 16.20 -5.58
N GLN A 149 -8.46 16.67 -5.38
CA GLN A 149 -9.62 16.26 -6.19
C GLN A 149 -9.51 16.72 -7.64
N GLN A 150 -9.05 17.96 -7.89
CA GLN A 150 -8.84 18.47 -9.25
C GLN A 150 -7.74 17.69 -9.97
N ARG A 151 -6.63 17.38 -9.29
CA ARG A 151 -5.57 16.54 -9.85
C ARG A 151 -6.07 15.15 -10.19
N TYR A 152 -6.87 14.55 -9.31
CA TYR A 152 -7.49 13.25 -9.57
C TYR A 152 -8.40 13.30 -10.81
N GLN A 153 -9.22 14.34 -10.93
CA GLN A 153 -10.11 14.52 -12.09
C GLN A 153 -9.31 14.65 -13.39
N GLU A 154 -8.19 15.38 -13.39
CA GLU A 154 -7.29 15.46 -14.55
C GLU A 154 -6.71 14.10 -14.95
N ILE A 155 -6.32 13.27 -13.97
CA ILE A 155 -5.85 11.90 -14.21
C ILE A 155 -6.98 11.04 -14.76
N TRP A 156 -8.18 11.14 -14.18
CA TRP A 156 -9.35 10.39 -14.65
C TRP A 156 -9.72 10.75 -16.09
N ASN A 157 -9.73 12.04 -16.42
CA ASN A 157 -9.98 12.53 -17.78
C ASN A 157 -8.93 11.99 -18.76
N LEU A 158 -7.65 11.99 -18.37
CA LEU A 158 -6.57 11.43 -19.19
C LEU A 158 -6.79 9.92 -19.45
N ARG A 159 -7.21 9.17 -18.43
CA ARG A 159 -7.55 7.74 -18.61
C ARG A 159 -8.68 7.54 -19.59
N GLU A 160 -9.78 8.25 -19.44
CA GLU A 160 -10.91 8.13 -20.37
C GLU A 160 -10.51 8.52 -21.81
N GLN A 161 -9.67 9.54 -21.96
CA GLN A 161 -9.17 9.98 -23.26
C GLN A 161 -8.26 8.94 -23.94
N ILE A 162 -7.34 8.32 -23.20
CA ILE A 162 -6.33 7.42 -23.76
C ILE A 162 -6.81 5.97 -23.83
N LEU A 163 -7.46 5.49 -22.76
CA LEU A 163 -7.90 4.10 -22.65
C LEU A 163 -9.30 3.90 -23.24
N GLY A 164 -10.17 4.91 -23.08
CA GLY A 164 -11.62 4.80 -23.28
C GLY A 164 -12.36 4.68 -21.95
N GLN A 165 -13.64 5.07 -21.93
CA GLN A 165 -14.45 5.10 -20.70
C GLN A 165 -14.68 3.70 -20.11
N LYS A 166 -14.94 2.70 -20.97
CA LYS A 166 -15.20 1.32 -20.53
C LYS A 166 -13.94 0.69 -19.95
N GLU A 167 -12.81 0.93 -20.59
CA GLU A 167 -11.48 0.44 -20.22
C GLU A 167 -11.00 1.10 -18.92
N ALA A 168 -11.18 2.41 -18.80
CA ALA A 168 -10.87 3.16 -17.59
C ALA A 168 -11.71 2.67 -16.40
N GLN A 169 -13.02 2.46 -16.60
CA GLN A 169 -13.89 1.90 -15.57
C GLN A 169 -13.48 0.46 -15.24
N LEU A 170 -13.23 -0.39 -16.24
CA LEU A 170 -12.82 -1.77 -16.04
C LEU A 170 -11.51 -1.85 -15.23
N GLY A 171 -10.54 -0.98 -15.52
CA GLY A 171 -9.22 -1.03 -14.93
C GLY A 171 -9.07 -0.30 -13.60
N PHE A 172 -9.86 0.75 -13.35
CA PHE A 172 -9.61 1.71 -12.27
C PHE A 172 -10.85 2.09 -11.43
N ALA A 173 -11.99 1.41 -11.60
CA ALA A 173 -13.20 1.69 -10.82
C ALA A 173 -12.99 1.66 -9.30
N GLU A 174 -12.19 0.73 -8.79
CA GLU A 174 -11.93 0.61 -7.36
C GLU A 174 -11.16 1.82 -6.83
N GLU A 175 -10.12 2.24 -7.55
CA GLU A 175 -9.37 3.44 -7.21
C GLU A 175 -10.27 4.69 -7.25
N LYS A 176 -11.18 4.77 -8.23
CA LYS A 176 -12.15 5.86 -8.32
C LYS A 176 -13.13 5.88 -7.16
N GLU A 177 -13.65 4.72 -6.77
CA GLU A 177 -14.54 4.59 -5.62
C GLU A 177 -13.81 5.01 -4.33
N PHE A 178 -12.59 4.50 -4.13
CA PHE A 178 -11.73 4.86 -3.01
C PHE A 178 -11.46 6.37 -2.96
N ALA A 179 -11.00 6.96 -4.06
CA ALA A 179 -10.68 8.38 -4.14
C ALA A 179 -11.93 9.25 -3.87
N SER A 180 -13.07 8.89 -4.47
CA SER A 180 -14.34 9.60 -4.28
C SER A 180 -14.78 9.61 -2.81
N TYR A 181 -14.64 8.47 -2.14
CA TYR A 181 -14.93 8.37 -0.71
C TYR A 181 -13.98 9.22 0.15
N GLN A 182 -12.67 9.21 -0.15
CA GLN A 182 -11.71 10.05 0.57
C GLN A 182 -11.98 11.55 0.37
N PHE A 183 -12.32 11.98 -0.85
CA PHE A 183 -12.69 13.37 -1.12
C PHE A 183 -13.96 13.77 -0.39
N ALA A 184 -15.00 12.94 -0.43
CA ALA A 184 -16.25 13.21 0.28
C ALA A 184 -16.05 13.26 1.81
N TYR A 185 -15.18 12.41 2.37
CA TYR A 185 -14.78 12.51 3.78
C TYR A 185 -13.99 13.80 4.08
N GLY A 186 -13.11 14.22 3.16
CA GLY A 186 -12.40 15.50 3.25
C GLY A 186 -13.34 16.70 3.26
N GLU A 187 -14.35 16.70 2.39
CA GLU A 187 -15.39 17.73 2.38
C GLU A 187 -16.21 17.74 3.67
N LEU A 188 -16.55 16.56 4.21
CA LEU A 188 -17.18 16.44 5.52
C LEU A 188 -16.29 17.03 6.63
N LEU A 189 -14.98 16.79 6.61
CA LEU A 189 -14.05 17.40 7.56
C LEU A 189 -14.01 18.94 7.45
N ASN A 190 -14.03 19.49 6.24
CA ASN A 190 -13.99 20.94 6.02
C ASN A 190 -15.20 21.66 6.61
N ARG A 191 -16.39 21.06 6.50
CA ARG A 191 -17.66 21.61 7.01
C ARG A 191 -17.97 21.20 8.45
N ALA A 192 -17.31 20.17 8.99
CA ALA A 192 -17.53 19.64 10.33
C ALA A 192 -17.50 20.68 11.47
N PRO A 193 -16.65 21.73 11.47
CA PRO A 193 -16.66 22.74 12.51
C PRO A 193 -18.01 23.47 12.67
N GLN A 194 -18.82 23.52 11.62
CA GLN A 194 -20.15 24.16 11.62
C GLN A 194 -21.28 23.19 12.01
N MET A 195 -20.94 21.96 12.39
CA MET A 195 -21.89 20.87 12.67
C MET A 195 -21.77 20.43 14.13
N THR A 196 -22.87 19.90 14.68
CA THR A 196 -22.85 19.19 15.95
C THR A 196 -22.14 17.83 15.82
N GLN A 197 -21.64 17.29 16.92
CA GLN A 197 -21.02 15.96 16.95
C GLN A 197 -21.93 14.89 16.33
N GLN A 198 -23.22 14.89 16.69
CA GLN A 198 -24.20 13.92 16.18
C GLN A 198 -24.38 14.06 14.67
N GLN A 199 -24.45 15.28 14.13
CA GLN A 199 -24.56 15.50 12.69
C GLN A 199 -23.34 14.95 11.95
N ARG A 200 -22.12 15.21 12.46
CA ARG A 200 -20.88 14.71 11.83
C ARG A 200 -20.86 13.19 11.77
N LEU A 201 -21.22 12.52 12.87
CA LEU A 201 -21.24 11.06 12.94
C LEU A 201 -22.36 10.45 12.07
N SER A 202 -23.52 11.09 12.02
CA SER A 202 -24.62 10.67 11.14
C SER A 202 -24.24 10.77 9.67
N GLU A 203 -23.57 11.85 9.26
CA GLU A 203 -23.13 12.01 7.87
C GLU A 203 -21.98 11.07 7.51
N LEU A 204 -21.06 10.80 8.43
CA LEU A 204 -20.05 9.76 8.22
C LEU A 204 -20.71 8.40 7.99
N ALA A 205 -21.73 8.05 8.77
CA ALA A 205 -22.45 6.79 8.61
C ALA A 205 -23.16 6.71 7.24
N GLN A 206 -23.79 7.80 6.79
CA GLN A 206 -24.38 7.88 5.45
C GLN A 206 -23.33 7.73 4.35
N LEU A 207 -22.18 8.37 4.52
CA LEU A 207 -21.07 8.26 3.57
C LEU A 207 -20.56 6.81 3.50
N GLN A 208 -20.31 6.19 4.65
CA GLN A 208 -19.89 4.78 4.71
C GLN A 208 -20.92 3.83 4.10
N GLN A 209 -22.22 4.14 4.24
CA GLN A 209 -23.28 3.36 3.61
C GLN A 209 -23.33 3.55 2.08
N GLN A 210 -23.13 4.78 1.60
CA GLN A 210 -23.08 5.10 0.17
C GLN A 210 -21.95 4.38 -0.56
N TYR A 211 -20.80 4.25 0.09
CA TYR A 211 -19.60 3.57 -0.45
C TYR A 211 -19.42 2.16 0.11
N LYS A 212 -20.50 1.54 0.62
CA LYS A 212 -20.43 0.19 1.17
C LYS A 212 -20.32 -0.81 0.04
N ASN A 213 -19.10 -1.09 -0.39
CA ASN A 213 -18.80 -2.21 -1.26
C ASN A 213 -18.60 -3.48 -0.38
N PRO A 214 -19.54 -4.43 -0.36
CA PRO A 214 -19.51 -5.57 0.57
C PRO A 214 -18.29 -6.49 0.36
N SER A 215 -17.63 -6.45 -0.80
CA SER A 215 -16.40 -7.21 -1.08
C SER A 215 -15.13 -6.47 -0.67
N LYS A 216 -15.19 -5.17 -0.37
CA LYS A 216 -14.03 -4.31 -0.10
C LYS A 216 -14.37 -3.27 0.96
N ASN A 217 -14.11 -3.61 2.22
CA ASN A 217 -14.21 -2.64 3.32
C ASN A 217 -13.10 -1.59 3.17
N ILE A 218 -13.41 -0.45 2.54
CA ILE A 218 -12.46 0.60 2.15
C ILE A 218 -11.58 1.07 3.32
N ASP A 219 -12.16 1.19 4.52
CA ASP A 219 -11.43 1.67 5.70
C ASP A 219 -11.03 0.56 6.68
N GLY A 220 -11.65 -0.61 6.58
CA GLY A 220 -11.64 -1.55 7.69
C GLY A 220 -12.39 -1.01 8.92
N GLN A 221 -12.44 -1.81 9.97
CA GLN A 221 -13.03 -1.42 11.26
C GLN A 221 -12.23 -0.28 11.92
N SER A 222 -10.90 -0.39 11.93
CA SER A 222 -10.02 0.62 12.53
C SER A 222 -10.03 1.96 11.79
N GLY A 223 -9.97 1.97 10.46
CA GLY A 223 -10.04 3.23 9.71
C GLY A 223 -11.39 3.93 9.87
N SER A 224 -12.47 3.15 9.98
CA SER A 224 -13.82 3.69 10.24
C SER A 224 -13.89 4.34 11.63
N TYR A 225 -13.30 3.69 12.63
CA TYR A 225 -13.16 4.24 13.99
C TYR A 225 -12.34 5.53 13.99
N ASP A 226 -11.17 5.55 13.36
CA ASP A 226 -10.28 6.73 13.34
C ASP A 226 -10.97 7.94 12.71
N LYS A 227 -11.70 7.72 11.62
CA LYS A 227 -12.49 8.77 10.96
C LYS A 227 -13.61 9.31 11.84
N ALA A 228 -14.30 8.43 12.56
CA ALA A 228 -15.37 8.81 13.50
C ALA A 228 -14.80 9.59 14.69
N LEU A 229 -13.69 9.11 15.26
CA LEU A 229 -13.00 9.76 16.36
C LEU A 229 -12.55 11.17 15.99
N LYS A 230 -11.88 11.30 14.84
CA LYS A 230 -11.43 12.60 14.32
C LYS A 230 -12.59 13.60 14.20
N LEU A 231 -13.73 13.18 13.63
CA LEU A 231 -14.90 14.04 13.50
C LEU A 231 -15.53 14.38 14.85
N ALA A 232 -15.61 13.41 15.76
CA ALA A 232 -16.25 13.57 17.06
C ALA A 232 -15.49 14.54 17.98
N LEU A 233 -14.17 14.59 17.86
CA LEU A 233 -13.31 15.44 18.70
C LEU A 233 -13.14 16.89 18.18
N ILE A 234 -13.64 17.23 16.99
CA ILE A 234 -13.56 18.62 16.47
C ILE A 234 -14.27 19.58 17.44
N GLY A 235 -13.53 20.56 17.95
CA GLY A 235 -14.03 21.57 18.89
C GLY A 235 -14.16 21.10 20.34
N VAL A 236 -13.74 19.87 20.67
CA VAL A 236 -13.73 19.36 22.04
C VAL A 236 -12.37 19.65 22.67
N THR A 237 -12.33 20.55 23.66
CA THR A 237 -11.08 20.94 24.33
C THR A 237 -10.90 20.31 25.71
N ASP A 238 -11.99 19.88 26.36
CA ASP A 238 -11.94 19.25 27.68
C ASP A 238 -11.43 17.80 27.59
N PRO A 239 -10.30 17.46 28.25
CA PRO A 239 -9.72 16.11 28.20
C PRO A 239 -10.67 15.02 28.71
N ALA A 240 -11.48 15.30 29.75
CA ALA A 240 -12.42 14.32 30.29
C ALA A 240 -13.53 14.01 29.27
N GLN A 241 -14.04 15.03 28.57
CA GLN A 241 -14.98 14.88 27.48
C GLN A 241 -14.38 14.14 26.28
N GLN A 242 -13.13 14.44 25.89
CA GLN A 242 -12.43 13.72 24.82
C GLN A 242 -12.32 12.23 25.15
N GLN A 243 -11.92 11.88 26.39
CA GLN A 243 -11.80 10.50 26.84
C GLN A 243 -13.16 9.78 26.82
N LYS A 244 -14.23 10.45 27.28
CA LYS A 244 -15.58 9.90 27.25
C LYS A 244 -16.04 9.58 25.82
N ILE A 245 -15.83 10.51 24.88
CA ILE A 245 -16.16 10.32 23.46
C ILE A 245 -15.36 9.15 22.87
N THR A 246 -14.07 9.10 23.16
CA THR A 246 -13.17 8.03 22.68
C THR A 246 -13.66 6.66 23.15
N GLN A 247 -13.97 6.51 24.44
CA GLN A 247 -14.47 5.24 24.98
C GLN A 247 -15.83 4.84 24.39
N GLN A 248 -16.73 5.80 24.18
CA GLN A 248 -18.03 5.54 23.54
C GLN A 248 -17.85 5.01 22.11
N LEU A 249 -16.93 5.61 21.34
CA LEU A 249 -16.64 5.17 19.98
C LEU A 249 -15.93 3.82 19.97
N LEU A 250 -14.94 3.57 20.83
CA LEU A 250 -14.29 2.26 20.94
C LEU A 250 -15.31 1.14 21.15
N ASN A 251 -16.25 1.32 22.07
CA ASN A 251 -17.30 0.33 22.35
C ASN A 251 -18.33 0.17 21.22
N SER A 252 -18.44 1.16 20.33
CA SER A 252 -19.36 1.11 19.17
C SER A 252 -18.71 0.43 17.97
N TYR A 253 -17.39 0.54 17.85
CA TYR A 253 -16.64 0.00 16.70
C TYR A 253 -16.04 -1.36 16.98
N PHE A 254 -15.67 -1.70 18.22
CA PHE A 254 -14.93 -2.91 18.55
C PHE A 254 -15.67 -3.79 19.56
N SER A 255 -15.30 -5.08 19.62
CA SER A 255 -15.77 -5.94 20.70
C SER A 255 -15.25 -5.44 22.07
N PRO A 256 -15.92 -5.77 23.19
CA PRO A 256 -15.47 -5.32 24.51
C PRO A 256 -14.01 -5.70 24.83
N LYS A 257 -13.54 -6.86 24.36
CA LYS A 257 -12.16 -7.31 24.55
C LYS A 257 -11.16 -6.44 23.77
N GLU A 258 -11.45 -6.16 22.50
CA GLU A 258 -10.61 -5.32 21.64
C GLU A 258 -10.60 -3.87 22.12
N ALA A 259 -11.77 -3.33 22.49
CA ALA A 259 -11.90 -1.99 23.04
C ALA A 259 -11.06 -1.82 24.32
N ALA A 260 -11.07 -2.80 25.23
CA ALA A 260 -10.25 -2.78 26.44
C ALA A 260 -8.75 -2.83 26.13
N GLN A 261 -8.33 -3.64 25.15
CA GLN A 261 -6.93 -3.72 24.72
C GLN A 261 -6.43 -2.41 24.09
N LEU A 262 -7.26 -1.79 23.24
CA LEU A 262 -6.95 -0.50 22.62
C LEU A 262 -6.87 0.62 23.66
N ALA A 263 -7.83 0.69 24.58
CA ALA A 263 -7.80 1.67 25.67
C ALA A 263 -6.56 1.52 26.56
N ALA A 264 -6.17 0.28 26.90
CA ALA A 264 -4.96 0.03 27.68
C ALA A 264 -3.68 0.48 26.94
N ARG A 265 -3.61 0.24 25.63
CA ARG A 265 -2.50 0.72 24.80
C ARG A 265 -2.45 2.24 24.75
N GLU A 266 -3.58 2.91 24.53
CA GLU A 266 -3.64 4.37 24.50
C GLU A 266 -3.18 4.99 25.82
N GLN A 267 -3.60 4.40 26.95
CA GLN A 267 -3.15 4.80 28.28
C GLN A 267 -1.65 4.62 28.45
N GLN A 268 -1.09 3.49 28.01
CA GLN A 268 0.35 3.23 28.06
C GLN A 268 1.13 4.26 27.23
N VAL A 269 0.68 4.57 26.01
CA VAL A 269 1.32 5.56 25.14
C VAL A 269 1.27 6.95 25.78
N SER A 270 0.13 7.34 26.36
CA SER A 270 -0.01 8.63 27.05
C SER A 270 0.95 8.75 28.25
N GLN A 271 1.08 7.69 29.05
CA GLN A 271 2.04 7.64 30.16
C GLN A 271 3.49 7.76 29.66
N GLN A 272 3.85 7.05 28.59
CA GLN A 272 5.17 7.14 27.98
C GLN A 272 5.46 8.55 27.44
N GLN A 273 4.48 9.21 26.81
CA GLN A 273 4.63 10.58 26.34
C GLN A 273 4.85 11.57 27.50
N GLN A 274 4.11 11.43 28.60
CA GLN A 274 4.30 12.24 29.80
C GLN A 274 5.68 12.02 30.42
N GLN A 275 6.15 10.78 30.47
CA GLN A 275 7.48 10.42 30.95
C GLN A 275 8.59 11.05 30.09
N VAL A 276 8.45 10.99 28.77
CA VAL A 276 9.39 11.65 27.82
C VAL A 276 9.35 13.17 27.97
N ALA A 277 8.18 13.78 28.09
CA ALA A 277 8.04 15.23 28.27
C ALA A 277 8.67 15.70 29.59
N SER A 278 8.47 14.95 30.67
CA SER A 278 9.08 15.21 31.98
C SER A 278 10.61 15.13 31.91
N TYR A 279 11.14 14.06 31.30
CA TYR A 279 12.57 13.91 31.04
C TYR A 279 13.15 15.08 30.24
N GLN A 280 12.48 15.52 29.16
CA GLN A 280 12.94 16.64 28.35
C GLN A 280 12.99 17.96 29.13
N SER A 281 11.99 18.22 29.98
CA SER A 281 11.94 19.41 30.84
C SER A 281 13.09 19.43 31.86
N GLU A 282 13.32 18.30 32.53
CA GLU A 282 14.42 18.18 33.49
C GLU A 282 15.79 18.21 32.81
N LEU A 283 15.92 17.66 31.59
CA LEU A 283 17.15 17.75 30.79
C LEU A 283 17.45 19.20 30.38
N ALA A 284 16.43 19.97 30.01
CA ALA A 284 16.61 21.40 29.71
C ALA A 284 17.11 22.17 30.94
N THR A 285 16.56 21.86 32.13
CA THR A 285 17.00 22.43 33.41
C THR A 285 18.47 22.06 33.69
N LEU A 286 18.83 20.79 33.57
CA LEU A 286 20.21 20.32 33.75
C LEU A 286 21.18 21.03 32.80
N ASN A 287 20.81 21.18 31.53
CA ASN A 287 21.62 21.89 30.55
C ASN A 287 21.83 23.36 30.93
N GLN A 288 20.79 24.03 31.42
CA GLN A 288 20.89 25.41 31.88
C GLN A 288 21.83 25.54 33.08
N GLU A 289 21.67 24.68 34.09
CA GLU A 289 22.54 24.66 35.28
C GLU A 289 24.00 24.42 34.90
N MET A 290 24.27 23.42 34.05
CA MET A 290 25.64 23.09 33.66
C MET A 290 26.25 24.19 32.79
N ASN A 291 25.51 24.80 31.88
CA ASN A 291 26.02 25.92 31.08
C ASN A 291 26.45 27.12 31.95
N GLN A 292 25.73 27.41 33.03
CA GLN A 292 26.13 28.47 33.98
C GLN A 292 27.44 28.15 34.69
N GLN A 293 27.70 26.87 34.98
CA GLN A 293 28.90 26.42 35.68
C GLN A 293 30.10 26.20 34.77
N LYS A 294 29.91 26.29 33.44
CA LYS A 294 30.95 25.95 32.44
C LYS A 294 32.17 26.85 32.52
N GLN A 295 32.00 28.13 32.84
CA GLN A 295 33.12 29.08 32.97
C GLN A 295 33.84 28.98 34.32
N SER A 296 33.20 28.39 35.33
CA SER A 296 33.73 28.29 36.70
C SER A 296 34.41 26.96 37.03
N LEU A 297 34.32 25.97 36.15
CA LEU A 297 34.86 24.63 36.36
C LEU A 297 35.89 24.26 35.28
N PRO A 298 36.94 23.47 35.61
CA PRO A 298 37.77 22.82 34.61
C PRO A 298 36.91 21.95 33.68
N GLU A 299 37.18 21.97 32.38
CA GLU A 299 36.37 21.26 31.36
C GLU A 299 36.19 19.77 31.67
N SER A 300 37.24 19.09 32.15
CA SER A 300 37.18 17.67 32.51
C SER A 300 36.23 17.39 33.69
N THR A 301 36.25 18.25 34.71
CA THR A 301 35.35 18.17 35.87
C THR A 301 33.91 18.48 35.47
N TRP A 302 33.72 19.50 34.62
CA TRP A 302 32.42 19.87 34.08
C TRP A 302 31.79 18.71 33.29
N GLN A 303 32.56 18.10 32.39
CA GLN A 303 32.10 17.01 31.55
C GLN A 303 31.74 15.77 32.38
N GLN A 304 32.56 15.42 33.38
CA GLN A 304 32.27 14.29 34.27
C GLN A 304 30.98 14.50 35.07
N GLN A 305 30.79 15.71 35.62
CA GLN A 305 29.58 16.05 36.38
C GLN A 305 28.33 16.02 35.51
N TYR A 306 28.41 16.55 34.28
CA TYR A 306 27.29 16.52 33.34
C TYR A 306 26.89 15.09 33.00
N GLN A 307 27.85 14.22 32.67
CA GLN A 307 27.57 12.82 32.32
C GLN A 307 26.96 12.05 33.50
N LEU A 308 27.46 12.24 34.72
CA LEU A 308 26.90 11.60 35.92
C LEU A 308 25.44 12.02 36.16
N ARG A 309 25.14 13.32 36.07
CA ARG A 309 23.79 13.83 36.27
C ARG A 309 22.84 13.44 35.14
N LEU A 310 23.33 13.39 33.91
CA LEU A 310 22.57 12.91 32.75
C LEU A 310 22.20 11.44 32.90
N GLU A 311 23.12 10.62 33.39
CA GLU A 311 22.87 9.20 33.67
C GLU A 311 21.84 9.02 34.79
N GLN A 312 21.98 9.75 35.89
CA GLN A 312 20.99 9.77 36.98
C GLN A 312 19.61 10.19 36.48
N LEU A 313 19.56 11.19 35.59
CA LEU A 313 18.31 11.65 34.99
C LEU A 313 17.68 10.58 34.10
N ARG A 314 18.46 9.88 33.27
CA ARG A 314 17.94 8.76 32.46
C ARG A 314 17.42 7.62 33.34
N GLN A 315 18.17 7.25 34.37
CA GLN A 315 17.77 6.19 35.31
C GLN A 315 16.48 6.55 36.07
N LYS A 316 16.31 7.82 36.45
CA LYS A 316 15.07 8.30 37.09
C LYS A 316 13.84 8.12 36.18
N HIS A 317 14.01 8.30 34.86
CA HIS A 317 12.89 8.33 33.92
C HIS A 317 12.71 7.06 33.09
N PHE A 318 13.68 6.14 32.99
CA PHE A 318 13.60 5.01 32.05
C PHE A 318 14.08 3.65 32.60
N ASN A 319 14.26 3.52 33.92
CA ASN A 319 14.54 2.22 34.56
C ASN A 319 13.29 1.46 34.97
#